data_AF-A0A0E3RML3-F1
#
_entry.id   AF-A0A0E3RML3-F1
#
_cell.length_a   1.000
_cell.length_b   1.000
_cell.length_c   1.000
_cell.angle_alpha   90.00
_cell.angle_beta   90.00
_cell.angle_gamma   90.00
#
_symmetry.space_group_name_H-M   'P 1'
#
loop_
_entity.id
_entity.type
_entity.pdbx_description
1 polymer ?
#
loop_
_entity_poly.entity_id
_entity_poly.type
_entity_poly.pdbx_seq_one_letter_code
_entity_poly.pdbx_strand_id
1 'polypeptide(L)'
;MLERFTKIQRVLVYVLFLNLAVSFAKIIYGTLTGALSMVADGYHSLFDGVSNIVGLAGSFIASRPPDSGHPYGHQKYETVASIFIAILLLYVGFEIFHSALDRFLVKSTPEVTNVSYLVMFGTMFINYLVTRYEHRQGVSLRSQVLIADSMHTKSDIYVSLSVIVSLVAIGLGFPIMDLLVALVIAFLIFRAGYEIMKESSRSLLDVSRIEEKEICELIMGIEGVKGCHNIRTRGSMGDIKVDMHLLVQSDMSIEDAHLISQRVSEKLKSEYKDISDVVIHLGSSLPHSQESHSKKIS
;
A
#
# COMPACT_ATOMS: atom_id res chain seq x y z
N MET A 1 -21.80 -6.17 16.80
CA MET A 1 -20.76 -6.23 15.75
C MET A 1 -21.15 -5.43 14.51
N LEU A 2 -22.31 -5.72 13.90
CA LEU A 2 -22.85 -5.00 12.73
C LEU A 2 -22.98 -3.47 12.97
N GLU A 3 -23.54 -3.03 14.09
CA GLU A 3 -23.65 -1.58 14.39
C GLU A 3 -22.31 -0.85 14.45
N ARG A 4 -21.25 -1.52 14.91
CA ARG A 4 -19.89 -0.96 14.94
C ARG A 4 -19.36 -0.77 13.53
N PHE A 5 -19.51 -1.78 12.68
CA PHE A 5 -19.12 -1.71 11.27
C PHE A 5 -19.88 -0.61 10.52
N THR A 6 -21.19 -0.49 10.72
CA THR A 6 -21.99 0.57 10.11
C THR A 6 -21.58 1.96 10.59
N LYS A 7 -21.20 2.13 11.87
CA LYS A 7 -20.67 3.40 12.40
C LYS A 7 -19.32 3.76 11.76
N ILE A 8 -18.40 2.80 11.62
CA ILE A 8 -17.10 3.01 10.97
C ILE A 8 -17.29 3.44 9.51
N GLN A 9 -18.13 2.73 8.76
CA GLN A 9 -18.43 3.07 7.36
C GLN A 9 -19.03 4.48 7.23
N ARG A 10 -19.96 4.85 8.12
CA ARG A 10 -20.54 6.20 8.13
C ARG A 10 -19.47 7.26 8.34
N VAL A 11 -18.55 7.05 9.28
CA VAL A 11 -17.42 7.98 9.52
C VAL A 11 -16.57 8.12 8.26
N LEU A 12 -16.13 7.01 7.67
CA LEU A 12 -15.31 7.02 6.45
C LEU A 12 -16.00 7.75 5.29
N VAL A 13 -17.31 7.56 5.10
CA VAL A 13 -18.07 8.26 4.03
C VAL A 13 -18.15 9.77 4.30
N TYR A 14 -18.36 10.19 5.55
CA TYR A 14 -18.37 11.62 5.90
C TYR A 14 -16.99 12.26 5.69
N VAL A 15 -15.93 11.57 6.13
CA VAL A 15 -14.54 12.00 5.94
C VAL A 15 -14.21 12.12 4.45
N LEU A 16 -14.55 11.10 3.66
CA LEU A 16 -14.35 11.11 2.21
C LEU A 16 -15.02 12.32 1.54
N PHE A 17 -16.28 12.62 1.87
CA PHE A 17 -16.96 13.78 1.28
C PHE A 17 -16.29 15.10 1.65
N LEU A 18 -15.85 15.25 2.89
CA LEU A 18 -15.12 16.44 3.34
C LEU A 18 -13.76 16.59 2.64
N ASN A 19 -13.00 15.50 2.51
CA ASN A 19 -11.71 15.48 1.83
C ASN A 19 -11.87 15.82 0.34
N LEU A 20 -12.90 15.27 -0.33
CA LEU A 20 -13.22 15.63 -1.71
C LEU A 20 -13.59 17.11 -1.84
N ALA A 21 -14.43 17.64 -0.96
CA ALA A 21 -14.81 19.06 -0.99
C ALA A 21 -13.59 19.99 -0.82
N VAL A 22 -12.71 19.67 0.14
CA VAL A 22 -11.45 20.39 0.37
C VAL A 22 -10.54 20.31 -0.86
N SER A 23 -10.38 19.12 -1.43
CA SER A 23 -9.59 18.87 -2.62
C SER A 23 -10.08 19.70 -3.82
N PHE A 24 -11.38 19.67 -4.11
CA PHE A 24 -11.95 20.45 -5.22
C PHE A 24 -11.78 21.95 -4.99
N ALA A 25 -11.95 22.44 -3.77
CA ALA A 25 -11.72 23.85 -3.45
C ALA A 25 -10.27 24.27 -3.77
N LYS A 26 -9.27 23.46 -3.38
CA LYS A 26 -7.85 23.70 -3.67
C LYS A 26 -7.57 23.66 -5.18
N ILE A 27 -8.06 22.66 -5.90
CA ILE A 27 -7.84 22.53 -7.36
C ILE A 27 -8.46 23.71 -8.11
N ILE A 28 -9.72 24.05 -7.82
CA ILE A 28 -10.44 25.12 -8.52
C ILE A 28 -9.73 26.46 -8.27
N TYR A 29 -9.48 26.82 -7.00
CA TYR A 29 -8.83 28.10 -6.69
C TYR A 29 -7.36 28.13 -7.11
N GLY A 30 -6.64 27.01 -7.00
CA GLY A 30 -5.26 26.88 -7.45
C GLY A 30 -5.14 27.11 -8.95
N THR A 31 -6.05 26.56 -9.76
CA THR A 31 -6.06 26.78 -11.21
C THR A 31 -6.46 28.22 -11.55
N LEU A 32 -7.46 28.79 -10.88
CA LEU A 32 -7.90 30.18 -11.12
C LEU A 32 -6.81 31.21 -10.79
N THR A 33 -6.09 31.01 -9.69
CA THR A 33 -5.01 31.91 -9.24
C THR A 33 -3.66 31.57 -9.86
N GLY A 34 -3.58 30.43 -10.54
CA GLY A 34 -2.32 29.86 -10.95
C GLY A 34 -1.38 29.65 -9.76
N ALA A 35 -1.82 29.05 -8.66
CA ALA A 35 -0.94 28.59 -7.58
C ALA A 35 -0.68 27.10 -7.76
N LEU A 36 0.47 26.74 -8.32
CA LEU A 36 0.76 25.35 -8.68
C LEU A 36 0.91 24.47 -7.43
N SER A 37 1.49 25.00 -6.35
CA SER A 37 1.60 24.28 -5.08
C SER A 37 0.22 23.95 -4.50
N MET A 38 -0.77 24.83 -4.65
CA MET A 38 -2.16 24.59 -4.25
C MET A 38 -2.85 23.54 -5.12
N VAL A 39 -2.62 23.58 -6.44
CA VAL A 39 -3.14 22.55 -7.36
C VAL A 39 -2.53 21.18 -7.04
N ALA A 40 -1.22 21.12 -6.78
CA ALA A 40 -0.52 19.89 -6.43
C ALA A 40 -1.05 19.26 -5.14
N ASP A 41 -1.23 20.05 -4.08
CA ASP A 41 -1.84 19.63 -2.81
C ASP A 41 -3.32 19.21 -2.99
N GLY A 42 -4.05 19.92 -3.85
CA GLY A 42 -5.41 19.56 -4.25
C GLY A 42 -5.48 18.19 -4.93
N TYR A 43 -4.68 17.95 -5.96
CA TYR A 43 -4.64 16.64 -6.62
C TYR A 43 -4.15 15.53 -5.70
N HIS A 44 -3.16 15.79 -4.85
CA HIS A 44 -2.73 14.82 -3.84
C HIS A 44 -3.92 14.35 -2.99
N SER A 45 -4.64 15.31 -2.39
CA SER A 45 -5.82 15.04 -1.55
C SER A 45 -6.94 14.33 -2.33
N LEU A 46 -7.15 14.67 -3.62
CA LEU A 46 -8.15 14.03 -4.48
C LEU A 46 -7.85 12.54 -4.64
N PHE A 47 -6.62 12.24 -5.03
CA PHE A 47 -6.22 10.89 -5.39
C PHE A 47 -6.03 10.01 -4.17
N ASP A 48 -5.76 10.56 -2.99
CA ASP A 48 -5.82 9.80 -1.74
C ASP A 48 -7.26 9.35 -1.45
N GLY A 49 -8.25 10.24 -1.61
CA GLY A 49 -9.67 9.89 -1.50
C GLY A 49 -10.10 8.82 -2.50
N VAL A 50 -9.68 8.94 -3.76
CA VAL A 50 -9.94 7.91 -4.80
C VAL A 50 -9.25 6.59 -4.44
N SER A 51 -8.02 6.64 -3.95
CA SER A 51 -7.24 5.46 -3.57
C SER A 51 -7.89 4.70 -2.42
N ASN A 52 -8.47 5.42 -1.45
CA ASN A 52 -9.27 4.81 -0.37
C ASN A 52 -10.49 4.05 -0.93
N ILE A 53 -11.22 4.62 -1.90
CA ILE A 53 -12.37 3.94 -2.52
C ILE A 53 -11.91 2.69 -3.29
N VAL A 54 -10.87 2.81 -4.11
CA VAL A 54 -10.34 1.71 -4.91
C VAL A 54 -9.78 0.61 -4.00
N GLY A 55 -9.03 0.97 -2.96
CA GLY A 55 -8.48 0.04 -1.98
C GLY A 55 -9.58 -0.72 -1.23
N LEU A 56 -10.64 -0.02 -0.78
CA LEU A 56 -11.79 -0.67 -0.15
C LEU A 56 -12.52 -1.62 -1.10
N ALA A 57 -12.72 -1.23 -2.36
CA ALA A 57 -13.35 -2.10 -3.36
C ALA A 57 -12.48 -3.33 -3.66
N GLY A 58 -11.17 -3.13 -3.84
CA GLY A 58 -10.19 -4.20 -4.05
C GLY A 58 -10.14 -5.18 -2.89
N SER A 59 -10.04 -4.67 -1.66
CA SER A 59 -10.04 -5.49 -0.43
C SER A 59 -11.36 -6.25 -0.26
N PHE A 60 -12.50 -5.63 -0.56
CA PHE A 60 -13.80 -6.30 -0.51
C PHE A 60 -13.87 -7.48 -1.48
N ILE A 61 -13.39 -7.32 -2.72
CA ILE A 61 -13.33 -8.41 -3.70
C ILE A 61 -12.31 -9.47 -3.25
N ALA A 62 -11.15 -9.06 -2.74
CA ALA A 62 -10.08 -9.95 -2.27
C ALA A 62 -10.50 -10.83 -1.09
N SER A 63 -11.36 -10.31 -0.20
CA SER A 63 -11.90 -11.04 0.96
C SER A 63 -12.86 -12.18 0.62
N ARG A 64 -13.27 -12.32 -0.65
CA ARG A 64 -14.18 -13.40 -1.06
C ARG A 64 -13.48 -14.76 -0.96
N PRO A 65 -14.18 -15.79 -0.43
CA PRO A 65 -13.61 -17.13 -0.33
C PRO A 65 -13.27 -17.69 -1.72
N PRO A 66 -12.39 -18.71 -1.79
CA PRO A 66 -12.12 -19.43 -3.03
C PRO A 66 -13.40 -19.99 -3.66
N ASP A 67 -13.47 -19.92 -4.99
CA ASP A 67 -14.56 -20.49 -5.78
C ASP A 67 -14.00 -21.33 -6.95
N SER A 68 -14.88 -21.87 -7.79
CA SER A 68 -14.48 -22.71 -8.92
C SER A 68 -13.66 -21.96 -9.98
N GLY A 69 -13.83 -20.65 -10.12
CA GLY A 69 -13.04 -19.80 -11.01
C GLY A 69 -11.71 -19.38 -10.40
N HIS A 70 -11.63 -19.31 -9.08
CA HIS A 70 -10.46 -18.90 -8.30
C HIS A 70 -10.18 -19.89 -7.15
N PRO A 71 -9.63 -21.09 -7.44
CA PRO A 71 -9.38 -22.11 -6.41
C PRO A 71 -8.38 -21.67 -5.33
N TYR A 72 -7.53 -20.70 -5.65
CA TYR A 72 -6.55 -20.11 -4.73
C TYR A 72 -7.05 -18.84 -4.02
N GLY A 73 -8.33 -18.48 -4.21
CA GLY A 73 -8.93 -17.27 -3.65
C GLY A 73 -8.76 -16.02 -4.51
N HIS A 74 -9.34 -14.92 -4.03
CA HIS A 74 -9.41 -13.64 -4.74
C HIS A 74 -8.33 -12.63 -4.30
N GLN A 75 -7.34 -13.03 -3.49
CA GLN A 75 -6.40 -12.09 -2.86
C GLN A 75 -5.60 -11.24 -3.85
N LYS A 76 -5.31 -11.76 -5.07
CA LYS A 76 -4.62 -10.98 -6.10
C LYS A 76 -5.38 -9.72 -6.56
N TYR A 77 -6.69 -9.61 -6.33
CA TYR A 77 -7.46 -8.39 -6.63
C TYR A 77 -6.99 -7.18 -5.81
N GLU A 78 -6.46 -7.38 -4.60
CA GLU A 78 -5.86 -6.30 -3.80
C GLU A 78 -4.56 -5.77 -4.43
N THR A 79 -3.75 -6.69 -5.00
CA THR A 79 -2.55 -6.31 -5.75
C THR A 79 -2.92 -5.53 -7.02
N VAL A 80 -3.97 -5.96 -7.74
CA VAL A 80 -4.46 -5.24 -8.94
C VAL A 80 -4.96 -3.83 -8.59
N ALA A 81 -5.72 -3.69 -7.50
CA ALA A 81 -6.17 -2.39 -7.01
C ALA A 81 -4.98 -1.47 -6.65
N SER A 82 -3.96 -2.02 -6.01
CA SER A 82 -2.73 -1.29 -5.64
C SER A 82 -1.93 -0.82 -6.86
N ILE A 83 -1.82 -1.65 -7.91
CA ILE A 83 -1.20 -1.26 -9.19
C ILE A 83 -1.99 -0.12 -9.84
N PHE A 84 -3.32 -0.20 -9.85
CA PHE A 84 -4.16 0.85 -10.41
C PHE A 84 -3.96 2.19 -9.68
N ILE A 85 -3.94 2.17 -8.34
CA ILE A 85 -3.62 3.35 -7.50
C ILE A 85 -2.25 3.91 -7.85
N ALA A 86 -1.23 3.06 -7.95
CA ALA A 86 0.13 3.47 -8.28
C ALA A 86 0.20 4.16 -9.66
N ILE A 87 -0.50 3.64 -10.67
CA ILE A 87 -0.56 4.26 -12.01
C ILE A 87 -1.19 5.65 -11.93
N LEU A 88 -2.29 5.81 -11.19
CA LEU A 88 -2.93 7.11 -11.01
C LEU A 88 -2.00 8.11 -10.33
N LEU A 89 -1.30 7.72 -9.26
CA LEU A 89 -0.35 8.59 -8.57
C LEU A 89 0.82 9.00 -9.49
N LEU A 90 1.39 8.06 -10.25
CA LEU A 90 2.46 8.36 -11.20
C LEU A 90 2.00 9.32 -12.31
N TYR A 91 0.77 9.15 -12.81
CA TYR A 91 0.18 10.06 -13.79
C TYR A 91 0.02 11.48 -13.24
N VAL A 92 -0.47 11.62 -12.02
CA VAL A 92 -0.66 12.91 -11.34
C VAL A 92 0.66 13.59 -11.04
N GLY A 93 1.64 12.84 -10.53
CA GLY A 93 3.00 13.35 -10.33
C GLY A 93 3.57 13.90 -11.63
N PHE A 94 3.33 13.21 -12.76
CA PHE A 94 3.78 13.65 -14.08
C PHE A 94 3.07 14.93 -14.55
N GLU A 95 1.76 15.02 -14.35
CA GLU A 95 0.98 16.23 -14.69
C GLU A 95 1.48 17.45 -13.91
N ILE A 96 1.67 17.32 -12.59
CA ILE A 96 2.17 18.42 -11.74
C ILE A 96 3.59 18.82 -12.16
N PHE A 97 4.45 17.84 -12.44
CA PHE A 97 5.82 18.09 -12.89
C PHE A 97 5.85 18.78 -14.26
N HIS A 98 5.01 18.36 -15.21
CA HIS A 98 4.90 19.00 -16.51
C HIS A 98 4.40 20.44 -16.37
N SER A 99 3.35 20.67 -15.59
CA SER A 99 2.80 22.00 -15.28
C SER A 99 3.83 22.91 -14.58
N ALA A 100 4.71 22.33 -13.76
CA ALA A 100 5.85 23.03 -13.15
C ALA A 100 6.87 23.48 -14.20
N LEU A 101 7.25 22.61 -15.13
CA LEU A 101 8.19 22.94 -16.20
C LEU A 101 7.65 24.03 -17.14
N ASP A 102 6.38 23.93 -17.56
CA ASP A 102 5.75 24.94 -18.41
C ASP A 102 5.75 26.32 -17.77
N ARG A 103 5.45 26.38 -16.46
CA ARG A 103 5.51 27.62 -15.69
C ARG A 103 6.90 28.20 -15.57
N PHE A 104 7.90 27.35 -15.38
CA PHE A 104 9.28 27.78 -15.32
C PHE A 104 9.72 28.43 -16.65
N LEU A 105 9.25 27.90 -17.78
CA LEU A 105 9.56 28.42 -19.11
C LEU A 105 8.81 29.73 -19.44
N VAL A 106 7.51 29.81 -19.10
CA VAL A 106 6.65 30.97 -19.40
C VAL A 106 6.85 32.13 -18.40
N LYS A 107 7.51 31.90 -17.25
CA LYS A 107 7.71 32.86 -16.15
C LYS A 107 6.40 33.49 -15.64
N SER A 108 5.32 32.70 -15.62
CA SER A 108 4.04 33.15 -15.06
C SER A 108 4.12 33.18 -13.53
N THR A 109 3.71 34.30 -12.92
CA THR A 109 3.65 34.45 -11.46
C THR A 109 2.25 34.17 -10.95
N PRO A 110 2.10 33.36 -9.87
CA PRO A 110 0.81 33.15 -9.22
C PRO A 110 0.18 34.45 -8.74
N GLU A 111 -1.13 34.62 -8.95
CA GLU A 111 -1.91 35.72 -8.38
C GLU A 111 -2.40 35.34 -6.98
N VAL A 112 -1.60 35.66 -5.97
CA VAL A 112 -1.97 35.40 -4.57
C VAL A 112 -2.91 36.50 -4.07
N THR A 113 -4.15 36.13 -3.76
CA THR A 113 -5.16 37.03 -3.22
C THR A 113 -5.50 36.67 -1.78
N ASN A 114 -6.21 37.57 -1.07
CA ASN A 114 -6.76 37.27 0.26
C ASN A 114 -7.64 36.00 0.26
N VAL A 115 -8.26 35.68 -0.88
CA VAL A 115 -9.07 34.47 -1.05
C VAL A 115 -8.20 33.22 -1.07
N SER A 116 -7.01 33.26 -1.66
CA SER A 116 -6.04 32.14 -1.66
C SER A 116 -5.68 31.72 -0.23
N TYR A 117 -5.41 32.70 0.65
CA TYR A 117 -5.15 32.43 2.06
C TYR A 117 -6.39 31.86 2.77
N LEU A 118 -7.57 32.44 2.54
CA LEU A 118 -8.82 31.97 3.14
C LEU A 118 -9.11 30.51 2.78
N VAL A 119 -8.93 30.13 1.51
CA VAL A 119 -9.10 28.75 1.03
C VAL A 119 -8.10 27.83 1.72
N MET A 120 -6.81 28.18 1.77
CA MET A 120 -5.80 27.31 2.39
C MET A 120 -5.97 27.17 3.89
N PHE A 121 -6.19 28.26 4.63
CA PHE A 121 -6.43 28.19 6.06
C PHE A 121 -7.75 27.48 6.38
N GLY A 122 -8.81 27.72 5.58
CA GLY A 122 -10.10 27.06 5.74
C GLY A 122 -10.00 25.55 5.51
N THR A 123 -9.35 25.13 4.44
CA THR A 123 -9.14 23.70 4.12
C THR A 123 -8.24 23.01 5.14
N MET A 124 -7.15 23.65 5.58
CA MET A 124 -6.29 23.14 6.66
C MET A 124 -7.06 22.99 7.98
N PHE A 125 -7.92 23.95 8.31
CA PHE A 125 -8.77 23.88 9.50
C PHE A 125 -9.77 22.73 9.42
N ILE A 126 -10.40 22.52 8.26
CA ILE A 126 -11.29 21.36 8.03
C ILE A 126 -10.50 20.06 8.20
N ASN A 127 -9.33 19.90 7.56
CA ASN A 127 -8.50 18.70 7.69
C ASN A 127 -8.07 18.44 9.13
N TYR A 128 -7.78 19.49 9.90
CA TYR A 128 -7.49 19.38 11.33
C TYR A 128 -8.69 18.85 12.13
N LEU A 129 -9.89 19.38 11.89
CA LEU A 129 -11.12 18.88 12.52
C LEU A 129 -11.42 17.44 12.13
N VAL A 130 -11.27 17.10 10.85
CA VAL A 130 -11.42 15.73 10.32
C VAL A 130 -10.46 14.79 11.03
N THR A 131 -9.16 15.11 11.06
CA THR A 131 -8.13 14.32 11.74
C THR A 131 -8.48 14.08 13.21
N ARG A 132 -8.92 15.13 13.93
CA ARG A 132 -9.30 15.02 15.35
C ARG A 132 -10.54 14.16 15.56
N TYR A 133 -11.56 14.34 14.72
CA TYR A 133 -12.80 13.59 14.79
C TYR A 133 -12.57 12.11 14.47
N GLU A 134 -11.87 11.84 13.39
CA GLU A 134 -11.57 10.50 12.93
C GLU A 134 -10.71 9.73 13.93
N HIS A 135 -9.66 10.36 14.46
CA HIS A 135 -8.81 9.74 15.48
C HIS A 135 -9.61 9.37 16.74
N ARG A 136 -10.48 10.28 17.22
CA ARG A 136 -11.36 10.00 18.37
C ARG A 136 -12.31 8.83 18.08
N GLN A 137 -12.87 8.77 16.89
CA GLN A 137 -13.74 7.66 16.48
C GLN A 137 -12.96 6.35 16.29
N GLY A 138 -11.72 6.40 15.81
CA GLY A 138 -10.84 5.25 15.70
C GLY A 138 -10.53 4.63 17.04
N VAL A 139 -10.22 5.46 18.05
CA VAL A 139 -10.00 4.99 19.43
C VAL A 139 -11.29 4.46 20.05
N SER A 140 -12.40 5.20 19.93
CA SER A 140 -13.69 4.80 20.57
C SER A 140 -14.28 3.53 19.97
N LEU A 141 -14.14 3.34 18.65
CA LEU A 141 -14.63 2.16 17.93
C LEU A 141 -13.60 1.02 17.86
N ARG A 142 -12.39 1.22 18.40
CA ARG A 142 -11.23 0.30 18.28
C ARG A 142 -10.96 -0.11 16.83
N SER A 143 -10.98 0.87 15.93
CA SER A 143 -10.79 0.68 14.50
C SER A 143 -9.38 1.12 14.11
N GLN A 144 -8.52 0.15 13.77
CA GLN A 144 -7.19 0.44 13.24
C GLN A 144 -7.26 1.17 11.89
N VAL A 145 -8.29 0.90 11.09
CA VAL A 145 -8.53 1.58 9.80
C VAL A 145 -8.73 3.08 9.99
N LEU A 146 -9.60 3.49 10.93
CA LEU A 146 -9.83 4.92 11.22
C LEU A 146 -8.59 5.58 11.84
N ILE A 147 -7.83 4.85 12.66
CA ILE A 147 -6.58 5.40 13.21
C ILE A 147 -5.56 5.63 12.09
N ALA A 148 -5.40 4.67 11.17
CA ALA A 148 -4.51 4.80 10.03
C ALA A 148 -4.92 5.95 9.11
N ASP A 149 -6.20 6.06 8.74
CA ASP A 149 -6.71 7.14 7.88
C ASP A 149 -6.55 8.52 8.55
N SER A 150 -6.71 8.61 9.87
CA SER A 150 -6.43 9.84 10.61
C SER A 150 -4.95 10.25 10.58
N MET A 151 -4.04 9.28 10.58
CA MET A 151 -2.60 9.55 10.44
C MET A 151 -2.25 9.97 9.01
N HIS A 152 -2.95 9.43 8.02
CA HIS A 152 -2.82 9.87 6.63
C HIS A 152 -3.28 11.31 6.47
N THR A 153 -4.50 11.64 6.89
CA THR A 153 -5.06 13.01 6.83
C THR A 153 -4.19 14.02 7.59
N LYS A 154 -3.53 13.58 8.66
CA LYS A 154 -2.55 14.41 9.39
C LYS A 154 -1.32 14.74 8.53
N SER A 155 -0.86 13.83 7.68
CA SER A 155 0.24 14.08 6.73
C SER A 155 -0.15 15.16 5.72
N ASP A 156 -1.40 15.15 5.25
CA ASP A 156 -1.93 16.14 4.30
C ASP A 156 -1.95 17.57 4.89
N ILE A 157 -2.09 17.69 6.21
CA ILE A 157 -1.96 18.99 6.91
C ILE A 157 -0.55 19.53 6.75
N TYR A 158 0.50 18.70 6.81
CA TYR A 158 1.88 19.15 6.60
C TYR A 158 2.13 19.56 5.16
N VAL A 159 1.53 18.86 4.19
CA VAL A 159 1.55 19.27 2.78
C VAL A 159 0.86 20.61 2.60
N SER A 160 -0.35 20.77 3.15
CA SER A 160 -1.11 22.03 3.11
C SER A 160 -0.34 23.18 3.79
N LEU A 161 0.38 22.91 4.87
CA LEU A 161 1.24 23.89 5.54
C LEU A 161 2.39 24.35 4.63
N SER A 162 3.00 23.43 3.87
CA SER A 162 4.05 23.79 2.91
C SER A 162 3.54 24.73 1.82
N VAL A 163 2.29 24.56 1.38
CA VAL A 163 1.61 25.45 0.43
C VAL A 163 1.33 26.82 1.06
N ILE A 164 0.87 26.88 2.31
CA ILE A 164 0.68 28.17 3.01
C ILE A 164 2.00 28.93 3.11
N VAL A 165 3.10 28.26 3.48
CA VAL A 165 4.44 28.86 3.53
C VAL A 165 4.85 29.39 2.15
N SER A 166 4.57 28.63 1.08
CA SER A 166 4.77 29.08 -0.30
C SER A 166 3.99 30.37 -0.60
N LEU A 167 2.68 30.41 -0.31
CA LEU A 167 1.83 31.58 -0.56
C LEU A 167 2.34 32.83 0.19
N VAL A 168 2.72 32.69 1.45
CA VAL A 168 3.32 33.78 2.23
C VAL A 168 4.61 34.27 1.59
N ALA A 169 5.47 33.36 1.12
CA ALA A 169 6.72 33.74 0.45
C ALA A 169 6.48 34.46 -0.89
N ILE A 170 5.46 34.07 -1.65
CA ILE A 170 5.04 34.80 -2.86
C ILE A 170 4.61 36.23 -2.48
N GLY A 171 3.84 36.39 -1.40
CA GLY A 171 3.45 37.70 -0.86
C GLY A 171 4.62 38.58 -0.42
N LEU A 172 5.74 37.97 -0.03
CA LEU A 172 7.00 38.65 0.30
C LEU A 172 7.90 38.93 -0.93
N GLY A 173 7.46 38.56 -2.13
CA GLY A 173 8.20 38.81 -3.39
C GLY A 173 9.03 37.64 -3.89
N PHE A 174 8.83 36.41 -3.39
CA PHE A 174 9.53 35.20 -3.82
C PHE A 174 8.61 34.22 -4.58
N PRO A 175 8.21 34.53 -5.85
CA PRO A 175 7.27 33.69 -6.61
C PRO A 175 7.79 32.29 -6.95
N ILE A 176 9.13 32.11 -6.96
CA ILE A 176 9.78 30.83 -7.22
C ILE A 176 9.44 29.77 -6.16
N MET A 177 9.03 30.20 -4.95
CA MET A 177 8.67 29.27 -3.88
C MET A 177 7.48 28.38 -4.22
N ASP A 178 6.52 28.88 -5.03
CA ASP A 178 5.38 28.08 -5.52
C ASP A 178 5.84 26.87 -6.32
N LEU A 179 6.78 27.13 -7.25
CA LEU A 179 7.34 26.11 -8.10
C LEU A 179 8.13 25.07 -7.30
N LEU A 180 8.98 25.53 -6.36
CA LEU A 180 9.78 24.63 -5.52
C LEU A 180 8.90 23.72 -4.66
N VAL A 181 7.86 24.26 -4.03
CA VAL A 181 6.93 23.47 -3.21
C VAL A 181 6.13 22.50 -4.10
N ALA A 182 5.64 22.94 -5.25
CA ALA A 182 4.94 22.06 -6.18
C ALA A 182 5.81 20.88 -6.66
N LEU A 183 7.09 21.13 -6.98
CA LEU A 183 8.04 20.10 -7.37
C LEU A 183 8.34 19.11 -6.24
N VAL A 184 8.46 19.60 -4.99
CA VAL A 184 8.62 18.72 -3.82
C VAL A 184 7.40 17.84 -3.64
N ILE A 185 6.18 18.39 -3.74
CA ILE A 185 4.94 17.61 -3.65
C ILE A 185 4.87 16.57 -4.78
N ALA A 186 5.16 16.97 -6.02
CA ALA A 186 5.21 16.04 -7.16
C ALA A 186 6.20 14.90 -6.93
N PHE A 187 7.39 15.19 -6.41
CA PHE A 187 8.38 14.17 -6.08
C PHE A 187 7.90 13.21 -4.99
N LEU A 188 7.23 13.70 -3.95
CA LEU A 188 6.65 12.86 -2.90
C LEU A 188 5.57 11.93 -3.46
N ILE A 189 4.68 12.45 -4.31
CA ILE A 189 3.64 11.67 -5.00
C ILE A 189 4.27 10.59 -5.89
N PHE A 190 5.29 10.96 -6.68
CA PHE A 190 6.02 10.02 -7.52
C PHE A 190 6.68 8.90 -6.72
N ARG A 191 7.33 9.24 -5.61
CA ARG A 191 7.96 8.27 -4.73
C ARG A 191 6.93 7.30 -4.16
N ALA A 192 5.79 7.80 -3.68
CA ALA A 192 4.70 6.97 -3.17
C ALA A 192 4.17 6.03 -4.25
N GLY A 193 3.86 6.55 -5.45
CA GLY A 193 3.41 5.75 -6.59
C GLY A 193 4.42 4.67 -7.01
N TYR A 194 5.72 5.02 -7.07
CA TYR A 194 6.78 4.07 -7.40
C TYR A 194 6.94 2.97 -6.36
N GLU A 195 6.87 3.30 -5.06
CA GLU A 195 6.99 2.33 -3.97
C GLU A 195 5.82 1.33 -3.98
N ILE A 196 4.59 1.82 -4.16
CA ILE A 196 3.39 0.96 -4.31
C ILE A 196 3.53 0.08 -5.56
N MET A 197 3.95 0.65 -6.70
CA MET A 197 4.15 -0.09 -7.95
C MET A 197 5.18 -1.21 -7.77
N LYS A 198 6.32 -0.92 -7.15
CA LYS A 198 7.40 -1.88 -6.91
C LYS A 198 6.92 -3.03 -6.03
N GLU A 199 6.24 -2.73 -4.93
CA GLU A 199 5.75 -3.75 -3.99
C GLU A 199 4.65 -4.61 -4.61
N SER A 200 3.72 -3.98 -5.34
CA SER A 200 2.64 -4.70 -6.02
C SER A 200 3.16 -5.57 -7.16
N SER A 201 4.17 -5.10 -7.90
CA SER A 201 4.83 -5.89 -8.95
C SER A 201 5.54 -7.13 -8.38
N ARG A 202 6.18 -7.01 -7.21
CA ARG A 202 6.79 -8.15 -6.51
C ARG A 202 5.76 -9.22 -6.14
N SER A 203 4.60 -8.78 -5.64
CA SER A 203 3.47 -9.69 -5.36
C SER A 203 2.98 -10.39 -6.64
N LEU A 204 2.84 -9.65 -7.75
CA LEU A 204 2.33 -10.21 -9.00
C LEU A 204 3.31 -11.19 -9.68
N LEU A 205 4.60 -10.90 -9.60
CA LEU A 205 5.69 -11.72 -10.14
C LEU A 205 6.06 -12.91 -9.24
N ASP A 206 5.31 -13.15 -8.17
CA ASP A 206 5.53 -14.22 -7.20
C ASP A 206 6.99 -14.20 -6.65
N VAL A 207 7.50 -13.00 -6.33
CA VAL A 207 8.84 -12.82 -5.74
C VAL A 207 8.89 -13.45 -4.34
N SER A 208 9.99 -14.15 -4.04
CA SER A 208 10.21 -14.79 -2.74
C SER A 208 10.05 -13.80 -1.58
N ARG A 209 9.24 -14.17 -0.59
CA ARG A 209 8.91 -13.34 0.58
C ARG A 209 9.72 -13.71 1.82
N ILE A 210 10.04 -14.99 1.95
CA ILE A 210 10.87 -15.53 3.03
C ILE A 210 12.05 -16.24 2.36
N GLU A 211 13.24 -16.09 2.92
CA GLU A 211 14.42 -16.78 2.39
C GLU A 211 14.33 -18.30 2.62
N GLU A 212 14.75 -19.08 1.63
CA GLU A 212 14.78 -20.56 1.72
C GLU A 212 15.57 -21.05 2.94
N LYS A 213 16.67 -20.37 3.28
CA LYS A 213 17.52 -20.73 4.42
C LYS A 213 16.79 -20.58 5.75
N GLU A 214 16.05 -19.49 5.95
CA GLU A 214 15.30 -19.24 7.17
C GLU A 214 14.23 -20.33 7.39
N ILE A 215 13.51 -20.69 6.33
CA ILE A 215 12.52 -21.77 6.39
C ILE A 215 13.20 -23.10 6.71
N CYS A 216 14.32 -23.43 6.06
CA CYS A 216 15.02 -24.69 6.31
C CYS A 216 15.56 -24.78 7.73
N GLU A 217 16.20 -23.71 8.23
CA GLU A 217 16.75 -23.67 9.59
C GLU A 217 15.66 -23.86 10.64
N LEU A 218 14.49 -23.23 10.44
CA LEU A 218 13.34 -23.36 11.34
C LEU A 218 12.83 -24.80 11.43
N ILE A 219 12.70 -25.49 10.30
CA ILE A 219 12.07 -26.82 10.25
C ILE A 219 13.05 -27.96 10.54
N MET A 220 14.36 -27.74 10.37
CA MET A 220 15.39 -28.73 10.72
C MET A 220 15.44 -29.05 12.21
N GLY A 221 14.87 -28.18 13.07
CA GLY A 221 14.68 -28.46 14.49
C GLY A 221 13.56 -29.46 14.81
N ILE A 222 12.75 -29.87 13.83
CA ILE A 222 11.62 -30.78 14.03
C ILE A 222 12.08 -32.22 13.90
N GLU A 223 11.78 -33.03 14.92
CA GLU A 223 12.10 -34.46 14.93
C GLU A 223 11.46 -35.19 13.74
N GLY A 224 12.29 -35.94 13.00
CA GLY A 224 11.90 -36.69 11.81
C GLY A 224 12.23 -36.00 10.49
N VAL A 225 12.52 -34.70 10.50
CA VAL A 225 13.01 -33.97 9.32
C VAL A 225 14.49 -34.33 9.08
N LYS A 226 14.80 -34.87 7.90
CA LYS A 226 16.19 -35.21 7.49
C LYS A 226 16.82 -34.16 6.57
N GLY A 227 15.99 -33.33 5.95
CA GLY A 227 16.44 -32.28 5.07
C GLY A 227 15.27 -31.58 4.40
N CYS A 228 15.57 -30.47 3.74
CA CYS A 228 14.60 -29.70 2.98
C CYS A 228 15.28 -29.12 1.73
N HIS A 229 14.51 -28.92 0.65
CA HIS A 229 15.02 -28.30 -0.57
C HIS A 229 13.87 -27.78 -1.44
N ASN A 230 14.21 -27.00 -2.47
CA ASN A 230 13.25 -26.46 -3.44
C ASN A 230 12.14 -25.66 -2.76
N ILE A 231 12.50 -24.86 -1.76
CA ILE A 231 11.54 -24.02 -1.04
C ILE A 231 11.24 -22.80 -1.90
N ARG A 232 9.95 -22.60 -2.19
CA ARG A 232 9.44 -21.46 -2.94
C ARG A 232 8.39 -20.77 -2.10
N THR A 233 8.53 -19.46 -1.94
CA THR A 233 7.52 -18.63 -1.28
C THR A 233 6.98 -17.60 -2.26
N ARG A 234 5.69 -17.29 -2.18
CA ARG A 234 5.03 -16.30 -3.03
C ARG A 234 3.83 -15.68 -2.34
N GLY A 235 3.29 -14.62 -2.92
CA GLY A 235 2.08 -13.94 -2.45
C GLY A 235 2.33 -12.56 -1.85
N SER A 236 1.32 -12.04 -1.19
CA SER A 236 1.32 -10.75 -0.49
C SER A 236 1.47 -10.94 1.02
N MET A 237 1.76 -9.86 1.74
CA MET A 237 1.68 -9.86 3.21
C MET A 237 0.27 -10.30 3.64
N GLY A 238 0.16 -11.16 4.64
CA GLY A 238 -1.10 -11.78 5.07
C GLY A 238 -1.62 -12.94 4.20
N ASP A 239 -0.99 -13.26 3.05
CA ASP A 239 -1.34 -14.41 2.19
C ASP A 239 -0.10 -15.02 1.52
N ILE A 240 0.92 -15.34 2.32
CA ILE A 240 2.13 -16.02 1.84
C ILE A 240 1.83 -17.51 1.66
N LYS A 241 2.18 -18.03 0.49
CA LYS A 241 2.08 -19.45 0.12
C LYS A 241 3.48 -20.04 0.06
N VAL A 242 3.65 -21.23 0.63
CA VAL A 242 4.92 -21.94 0.68
C VAL A 242 4.78 -23.29 -0.03
N ASP A 243 5.61 -23.53 -1.03
CA ASP A 243 5.76 -24.82 -1.70
C ASP A 243 7.16 -25.36 -1.39
N MET A 244 7.27 -26.57 -0.85
CA MET A 244 8.58 -27.11 -0.47
C MET A 244 8.69 -28.62 -0.57
N HIS A 245 9.93 -29.13 -0.65
CA HIS A 245 10.21 -30.56 -0.50
C HIS A 245 10.79 -30.85 0.88
N LEU A 246 10.22 -31.85 1.56
CA LEU A 246 10.65 -32.30 2.87
C LEU A 246 11.20 -33.72 2.78
N LEU A 247 12.41 -33.94 3.27
CA LEU A 247 13.05 -35.25 3.29
C LEU A 247 12.80 -35.93 4.64
N VAL A 248 12.27 -37.14 4.60
CA VAL A 248 12.05 -38.02 5.77
C VAL A 248 12.77 -39.36 5.57
N GLN A 249 12.77 -40.21 6.60
CA GLN A 249 13.37 -41.55 6.49
C GLN A 249 12.61 -42.41 5.48
N SER A 250 13.34 -43.23 4.72
CA SER A 250 12.82 -43.98 3.57
C SER A 250 11.92 -45.16 3.93
N ASP A 251 12.12 -45.71 5.12
CA ASP A 251 11.37 -46.83 5.70
C ASP A 251 10.17 -46.35 6.55
N MET A 252 9.94 -45.04 6.61
CA MET A 252 8.84 -44.43 7.34
C MET A 252 7.50 -44.71 6.67
N SER A 253 6.46 -44.95 7.48
CA SER A 253 5.10 -45.08 6.96
C SER A 253 4.61 -43.74 6.38
N ILE A 254 3.68 -43.81 5.41
CA ILE A 254 3.06 -42.60 4.84
C ILE A 254 2.34 -41.79 5.92
N GLU A 255 1.73 -42.47 6.89
CA GLU A 255 1.02 -41.84 8.01
C GLU A 255 1.98 -41.03 8.90
N ASP A 256 3.11 -41.62 9.29
CA ASP A 256 4.13 -40.92 10.10
C ASP A 256 4.74 -39.74 9.34
N ALA A 257 5.04 -39.93 8.05
CA ALA A 257 5.55 -38.87 7.19
C ALA A 257 4.53 -37.72 7.04
N HIS A 258 3.24 -38.04 6.93
CA HIS A 258 2.17 -37.06 6.91
C HIS A 258 2.09 -36.28 8.23
N LEU A 259 2.20 -36.94 9.38
CA LEU A 259 2.23 -36.29 10.70
C LEU A 259 3.42 -35.35 10.86
N ILE A 260 4.60 -35.70 10.31
CA ILE A 260 5.75 -34.77 10.26
C ILE A 260 5.41 -33.57 9.38
N SER A 261 4.85 -33.77 8.19
CA SER A 261 4.48 -32.67 7.29
C SER A 261 3.46 -31.71 7.94
N GLN A 262 2.50 -32.24 8.69
CA GLN A 262 1.52 -31.45 9.42
C GLN A 262 2.20 -30.60 10.51
N ARG A 263 3.10 -31.20 11.31
CA ARG A 263 3.87 -30.48 12.33
C ARG A 263 4.73 -29.37 11.72
N VAL A 264 5.35 -29.61 10.56
CA VAL A 264 6.11 -28.60 9.82
C VAL A 264 5.20 -27.45 9.37
N SER A 265 4.06 -27.77 8.77
CA SER A 265 3.07 -26.77 8.33
C SER A 265 2.55 -25.91 9.49
N GLU A 266 2.19 -26.53 10.61
CA GLU A 266 1.75 -25.84 11.83
C GLU A 266 2.84 -24.96 12.42
N LYS A 267 4.09 -25.45 12.47
CA LYS A 267 5.23 -24.66 12.97
C LYS A 267 5.47 -23.42 12.11
N LEU A 268 5.45 -23.57 10.78
CA LEU A 268 5.62 -22.45 9.85
C LEU A 268 4.51 -21.39 10.04
N LYS A 269 3.25 -21.82 10.10
CA LYS A 269 2.11 -20.91 10.32
C LYS A 269 2.11 -20.25 11.71
N SER A 270 2.66 -20.92 12.71
CA SER A 270 2.78 -20.37 14.07
C SER A 270 3.88 -19.30 14.19
N GLU A 271 4.99 -19.48 13.47
CA GLU A 271 6.13 -18.57 13.47
C GLU A 271 5.86 -17.35 12.57
N TYR A 272 5.35 -17.61 11.37
CA TYR A 272 5.03 -16.60 10.38
C TYR A 272 3.52 -16.48 10.21
N LYS A 273 2.93 -15.48 10.87
CA LYS A 273 1.47 -15.21 10.83
C LYS A 273 0.94 -14.88 9.43
N ASP A 274 1.82 -14.45 8.53
CA ASP A 274 1.48 -14.12 7.15
C ASP A 274 1.37 -15.36 6.24
N ILE A 275 1.80 -16.56 6.68
CA ILE A 275 1.68 -17.79 5.90
C ILE A 275 0.23 -18.30 5.96
N SER A 276 -0.45 -18.31 4.83
CA SER A 276 -1.83 -18.81 4.70
C SER A 276 -1.87 -20.29 4.32
N ASP A 277 -0.98 -20.72 3.43
CA ASP A 277 -0.99 -22.06 2.85
C ASP A 277 0.43 -22.65 2.70
N VAL A 278 0.55 -23.94 2.95
CA VAL A 278 1.82 -24.67 2.88
C VAL A 278 1.58 -26.02 2.19
N VAL A 279 2.22 -26.20 1.04
CA VAL A 279 2.20 -27.45 0.28
C VAL A 279 3.57 -28.12 0.42
N ILE A 280 3.56 -29.32 1.01
CA ILE A 280 4.77 -30.10 1.29
C ILE A 280 4.76 -31.34 0.41
N HIS A 281 5.77 -31.46 -0.45
CA HIS A 281 6.05 -32.69 -1.17
C HIS A 281 7.03 -33.54 -0.36
N LEU A 282 6.61 -34.73 0.05
CA LEU A 282 7.44 -35.66 0.82
C LEU A 282 8.41 -36.40 -0.11
N GLY A 283 9.69 -36.41 0.27
CA GLY A 283 10.75 -37.15 -0.39
C GLY A 283 11.48 -38.07 0.59
N SER A 284 12.14 -39.09 0.04
CA SER A 284 13.00 -39.98 0.80
C SER A 284 14.41 -39.38 0.93
N SER A 285 15.04 -39.54 2.09
CA SER A 285 16.43 -39.15 2.33
C SER A 285 17.47 -40.03 1.63
N LEU A 286 17.06 -41.07 0.89
CA LEU A 286 17.98 -41.81 0.02
C LEU A 286 18.51 -40.84 -1.05
N PRO A 287 19.81 -40.88 -1.36
CA PRO A 287 20.33 -40.11 -2.47
C PRO A 287 19.73 -40.67 -3.76
N HIS A 288 18.64 -40.05 -4.24
CA HIS A 288 18.33 -40.16 -5.65
C HIS A 288 19.48 -39.52 -6.40
N SER A 289 20.12 -40.33 -7.24
CA SER A 289 21.07 -39.86 -8.25
C SER A 289 20.54 -38.58 -8.87
N GLN A 290 21.32 -37.50 -8.72
CA GLN A 290 21.02 -36.19 -9.28
C GLN A 290 20.73 -36.32 -10.78
N GLU A 291 19.47 -36.39 -11.18
CA GLU A 291 19.06 -36.11 -12.55
C GLU A 291 18.66 -34.63 -12.65
N SER A 292 19.67 -33.85 -13.03
CA SER A 292 19.60 -32.77 -14.01
C SER A 292 18.31 -31.92 -14.05
N HIS A 293 18.25 -30.83 -13.27
CA HIS A 293 17.64 -29.57 -13.73
C HIS A 293 18.13 -28.33 -12.95
N SER A 294 19.42 -28.32 -12.56
CA SER A 294 20.10 -27.07 -12.22
C SER A 294 21.29 -26.89 -13.14
N LYS A 295 21.00 -26.51 -14.39
CA LYS A 295 21.98 -25.93 -15.29
C LYS A 295 21.36 -24.70 -15.93
N LYS A 296 21.99 -23.56 -15.65
CA LYS A 296 21.70 -22.19 -16.13
C LYS A 296 20.50 -21.59 -15.40
N ILE A 297 20.66 -20.47 -14.70
CA ILE A 297 20.92 -19.17 -15.33
C ILE A 297 21.93 -18.36 -14.49
N SER A 298 22.88 -17.80 -15.22
CA SER A 298 23.82 -16.73 -14.87
C SER A 298 23.14 -15.44 -14.46
#